data_AF-A0A418AJY1-F1
#
_entry.id   AF-A0A418AJY1-F1
#
_cell.length_a   1.000
_cell.length_b   1.000
_cell.length_c   1.000
_cell.angle_alpha   90.00
_cell.angle_beta   90.00
_cell.angle_gamma   90.00
#
_symmetry.space_group_name_H-M   'P 1'
#
loop_
_entity.id
_entity.type
_entity.pdbx_description
1 polymer ?
#
loop_
_entity_poly.entity_id
_entity_poly.type
_entity_poly.pdbx_seq_one_letter_code
_entity_poly.pdbx_strand_id
1 'polypeptide(L)'
;MAEAQQTKLKRYGPTVDEKRRLLLAYHEGDDWLLRSATWYNNFVGKNVVIVFDNAPAHSQTEERVVMHDDLVFLRLGPYSPMFNPIENCFIVFKAKIKNFLADRTGLMF
;
A
#
# COMPACT_ATOMS: atom_id res chain seq x y z
N MET A 1 16.45 -5.64 -40.70
CA MET A 1 15.21 -5.90 -39.93
C MET A 1 15.57 -5.81 -38.46
N ALA A 2 15.30 -4.67 -37.82
CA ALA A 2 15.59 -4.47 -36.39
C ALA A 2 14.26 -4.50 -35.63
N GLU A 3 14.08 -5.49 -34.75
CA GLU A 3 12.91 -5.62 -33.89
C GLU A 3 12.94 -4.52 -32.82
N ALA A 4 11.93 -3.65 -32.83
CA ALA A 4 11.72 -2.66 -31.79
C ALA A 4 11.23 -3.36 -30.52
N GLN A 5 12.08 -3.39 -29.49
CA GLN A 5 11.69 -3.84 -28.15
C GLN A 5 10.60 -2.91 -27.60
N GLN A 6 9.39 -3.44 -27.46
CA GLN A 6 8.24 -2.73 -26.92
C GLN A 6 8.44 -2.49 -25.42
N THR A 7 8.85 -1.27 -25.06
CA THR A 7 8.99 -0.83 -23.67
C THR A 7 7.63 -0.76 -23.01
N LYS A 8 7.37 -1.71 -22.11
CA LYS A 8 6.14 -1.80 -21.31
C LYS A 8 6.02 -0.55 -20.44
N LEU A 9 5.17 0.41 -20.85
CA LEU A 9 4.91 1.61 -20.05
C LEU A 9 4.40 1.21 -18.66
N LYS A 10 5.11 1.64 -17.62
CA LYS A 10 4.64 1.56 -16.24
C LYS A 10 3.40 2.45 -16.11
N ARG A 11 2.22 1.83 -16.01
CA ARG A 11 0.97 2.54 -15.72
C ARG A 11 0.99 3.00 -14.26
N TYR A 12 0.77 4.29 -14.05
CA TYR A 12 0.63 4.87 -12.72
C TYR A 12 -0.84 5.08 -12.40
N GLY A 13 -1.37 4.23 -11.52
CA GLY A 13 -2.72 4.34 -10.99
C GLY A 13 -3.82 3.68 -11.85
N PRO A 14 -5.00 3.45 -11.23
CA PRO A 14 -6.14 2.84 -11.90
C PRO A 14 -6.82 3.80 -12.88
N THR A 15 -7.29 3.25 -13.99
CA THR A 15 -8.13 3.89 -15.01
C THR A 15 -9.45 4.38 -14.44
N VAL A 16 -10.12 5.24 -15.21
CA VAL A 16 -11.47 5.73 -14.89
C VAL A 16 -12.46 4.57 -14.76
N ASP A 17 -12.35 3.55 -15.61
CA ASP A 17 -13.22 2.38 -15.55
C ASP A 17 -12.93 1.50 -14.33
N GLU A 18 -11.66 1.33 -13.97
CA GLU A 18 -11.26 0.65 -12.72
C GLU A 18 -11.76 1.41 -11.49
N LYS A 19 -11.66 2.75 -11.48
CA LYS A 19 -12.21 3.61 -10.41
C LYS A 19 -13.72 3.51 -10.31
N ARG A 20 -14.43 3.51 -11.44
CA ARG A 20 -15.89 3.37 -11.49
C ARG A 20 -16.33 2.00 -10.96
N ARG A 21 -15.62 0.93 -11.34
CA ARG A 21 -15.87 -0.43 -10.81
C ARG A 21 -15.63 -0.52 -9.30
N LEU A 22 -14.60 0.16 -8.78
CA LEU A 22 -14.34 0.24 -7.34
C LEU A 22 -15.46 0.98 -6.58
N LEU A 23 -15.96 2.08 -7.14
CA LEU A 23 -17.09 2.83 -6.57
C LEU A 23 -18.38 2.01 -6.55
N LEU A 24 -18.67 1.27 -7.63
CA LEU A 24 -19.84 0.40 -7.69
C LEU A 24 -19.73 -0.75 -6.68
N ALA A 25 -18.57 -1.40 -6.60
CA ALA A 25 -18.31 -2.42 -5.60
C ALA A 25 -18.58 -1.85 -4.19
N TYR A 26 -17.99 -0.70 -3.83
CA TYR A 26 -18.20 -0.02 -2.53
C TYR A 26 -19.67 0.16 -2.14
N HIS A 27 -20.52 0.52 -3.10
CA HIS A 27 -21.95 0.70 -2.85
C HIS A 27 -22.74 -0.61 -2.72
N GLU A 28 -22.24 -1.69 -3.30
CA GLU A 28 -22.90 -3.01 -3.34
C GLU A 28 -22.52 -3.91 -2.15
N GLY A 29 -21.60 -3.50 -1.27
CA GLY A 29 -21.20 -4.32 -0.11
C GLY A 29 -20.22 -5.45 -0.45
N ASP A 30 -19.73 -5.51 -1.69
CA ASP A 30 -18.92 -6.58 -2.26
C ASP A 30 -17.45 -6.50 -1.84
N ASP A 31 -16.94 -7.45 -1.04
CA ASP A 31 -15.58 -7.48 -0.47
C ASP A 31 -14.46 -7.06 -1.48
N TRP A 32 -14.02 -5.81 -1.34
CA TRP A 32 -13.26 -5.06 -2.35
C TRP A 32 -11.80 -5.50 -2.47
N LEU A 33 -11.29 -6.29 -1.51
CA LEU A 33 -9.93 -6.84 -1.53
C LEU A 33 -9.81 -8.01 -2.52
N LEU A 34 -10.91 -8.72 -2.80
CA LEU A 34 -10.88 -10.02 -3.48
C LEU A 34 -10.65 -9.95 -5.00
N ARG A 35 -10.74 -8.76 -5.63
CA ARG A 35 -10.82 -8.65 -7.11
C ARG A 35 -9.59 -8.12 -7.84
N SER A 36 -8.49 -7.76 -7.16
CA SER A 36 -7.27 -7.42 -7.89
C SER A 36 -6.55 -8.71 -8.32
N ALA A 37 -6.17 -8.84 -9.60
CA ALA A 37 -5.39 -10.00 -10.08
C ALA A 37 -4.09 -10.17 -9.29
N THR A 38 -3.50 -9.07 -8.81
CA THR A 38 -2.38 -9.04 -7.89
C THR A 38 -2.70 -9.65 -6.53
N TRP A 39 -3.89 -9.40 -5.98
CA TRP A 39 -4.33 -10.01 -4.73
C TRP A 39 -4.43 -11.52 -4.90
N TYR A 40 -5.17 -11.95 -5.93
CA TYR A 40 -5.40 -13.35 -6.21
C TYR A 40 -4.08 -14.12 -6.39
N ASN A 41 -3.15 -13.57 -7.19
CA ASN A 41 -1.89 -14.24 -7.50
C ASN A 41 -0.90 -14.28 -6.32
N ASN A 42 -0.98 -13.35 -5.36
CA ASN A 42 0.05 -13.22 -4.33
C ASN A 42 -0.43 -13.61 -2.93
N PHE A 43 -1.73 -13.53 -2.65
CA PHE A 43 -2.27 -13.60 -1.28
C PHE A 43 -3.34 -14.67 -1.08
N VAL A 44 -3.99 -15.18 -2.14
CA VAL A 44 -4.97 -16.29 -1.97
C VAL A 44 -4.29 -17.52 -1.38
N GLY A 45 -4.93 -18.09 -0.35
CA GLY A 45 -4.43 -19.25 0.37
C GLY A 45 -3.26 -18.96 1.33
N LYS A 46 -2.94 -17.67 1.56
CA LYS A 46 -1.94 -17.25 2.55
C LYS A 46 -2.60 -16.45 3.65
N ASN A 47 -2.06 -16.57 4.87
CA ASN A 47 -2.46 -15.70 5.96
C ASN A 47 -1.95 -14.27 5.71
N VAL A 48 -2.84 -13.31 5.84
CA VAL A 48 -2.60 -11.87 5.73
C VAL A 48 -2.40 -11.32 7.14
N VAL A 49 -1.22 -10.76 7.40
CA VAL A 49 -0.91 -10.10 8.66
C VAL A 49 -0.90 -8.60 8.45
N ILE A 50 -1.77 -7.87 9.16
CA ILE A 50 -1.77 -6.40 9.17
C ILE A 50 -1.16 -5.91 10.48
N VAL A 51 -0.10 -5.13 10.36
CA VAL A 51 0.65 -4.58 11.50
C VAL A 51 0.23 -3.13 11.72
N PHE A 52 -0.26 -2.81 12.92
CA PHE A 52 -0.67 -1.47 13.32
C PHE A 52 0.26 -0.90 14.38
N ASP A 53 0.59 0.38 14.28
CA ASP A 53 1.03 1.16 15.43
C ASP A 53 -0.18 1.55 16.31
N ASN A 54 0.09 2.15 17.46
CA ASN A 54 -0.95 2.53 18.41
C ASN A 54 -1.52 3.93 18.17
N ALA A 55 -1.51 4.41 16.91
CA ALA A 55 -2.07 5.72 16.59
C ALA A 55 -3.59 5.75 16.85
N PRO A 56 -4.18 6.88 17.32
CA PRO A 56 -5.61 6.97 17.60
C PRO A 56 -6.51 6.59 16.42
N ALA A 57 -6.05 6.84 15.19
CA ALA A 57 -6.75 6.49 13.95
C ALA A 57 -6.99 4.98 13.80
N HIS A 58 -6.20 4.14 14.45
CA HIS A 58 -6.31 2.69 14.39
C HIS A 58 -7.13 2.09 15.55
N SER A 59 -7.61 2.89 16.50
CA SER A 59 -8.22 2.40 17.76
C SER A 59 -9.45 1.52 17.59
N GLN A 60 -10.14 1.61 16.45
CA GLN A 60 -11.43 0.92 16.20
C GLN A 60 -11.34 -0.10 15.06
N THR A 61 -10.13 -0.45 14.61
CA THR A 61 -9.98 -1.30 13.42
C THR A 61 -10.57 -2.70 13.63
N GLU A 62 -10.33 -3.32 14.79
CA GLU A 62 -10.86 -4.64 15.16
C GLU A 62 -12.38 -4.66 15.20
N GLU A 63 -13.02 -3.57 15.63
CA GLU A 63 -14.48 -3.47 15.76
C GLU A 63 -15.17 -3.24 14.42
N ARG A 64 -14.46 -2.62 13.46
CA ARG A 64 -15.03 -2.19 12.18
C ARG A 64 -14.71 -3.11 11.01
N VAL A 65 -13.74 -4.01 11.17
CA VAL A 65 -13.35 -4.95 10.11
C VAL A 65 -14.08 -6.28 10.30
N VAL A 66 -14.58 -6.84 9.20
CA VAL A 66 -15.07 -8.22 9.16
C VAL A 66 -13.85 -9.14 9.23
N MET A 67 -13.75 -9.92 10.31
CA MET A 67 -12.63 -10.86 10.48
C MET A 67 -12.79 -12.06 9.55
N HIS A 68 -11.67 -12.48 8.98
CA HIS A 68 -11.56 -13.69 8.16
C HIS A 68 -10.55 -14.66 8.79
N ASP A 69 -10.69 -15.95 8.53
CA ASP A 69 -9.82 -17.00 9.10
C ASP A 69 -8.35 -16.86 8.68
N ASP A 70 -8.10 -16.21 7.54
CA ASP A 70 -6.78 -15.91 6.99
C ASP A 70 -6.26 -14.52 7.41
N LEU A 71 -6.99 -13.75 8.23
CA LEU A 71 -6.62 -12.41 8.64
C LEU A 71 -6.12 -12.34 10.09
N VAL A 72 -4.92 -11.80 10.28
CA VAL A 72 -4.31 -11.59 11.60
C VAL A 72 -3.96 -10.12 11.80
N PHE A 73 -4.43 -9.53 12.90
CA PHE A 73 -4.02 -8.20 13.34
C PHE A 73 -2.91 -8.27 14.38
N LEU A 74 -1.85 -7.50 14.16
CA LEU A 74 -0.74 -7.35 15.10
C LEU A 74 -0.63 -5.88 15.52
N ARG A 75 -0.82 -5.61 16.82
CA ARG A 75 -0.57 -4.29 17.39
C ARG A 75 0.83 -4.21 17.96
N LEU A 76 1.56 -3.19 17.56
CA LEU A 76 2.86 -2.89 18.11
C LEU A 76 2.73 -2.25 19.49
N GLY A 77 3.69 -2.52 20.36
CA GLY A 77 3.82 -1.83 21.64
C GLY A 77 4.10 -0.32 21.44
N PRO A 78 3.91 0.50 22.48
CA PRO A 78 4.29 1.91 22.45
C PRO A 78 5.75 2.09 22.04
N TYR A 79 6.04 3.19 21.32
CA TYR A 79 7.41 3.59 20.93
C TYR A 79 8.23 2.50 20.23
N SER A 80 7.58 1.70 19.38
CA SER A 80 8.18 0.57 18.66
C SER A 80 8.35 0.82 17.14
N PRO A 81 8.89 1.97 16.68
CA PRO A 81 8.96 2.27 15.24
C PRO A 81 9.89 1.32 14.48
N MET A 82 10.89 0.73 15.16
CA MET A 82 11.78 -0.28 14.56
C MET A 82 11.03 -1.53 14.10
N PHE A 83 9.86 -1.80 14.67
CA PHE A 83 9.01 -2.94 14.33
C PHE A 83 7.86 -2.56 13.40
N ASN A 84 7.74 -1.28 13.00
CA ASN A 84 6.75 -0.83 12.02
C ASN A 84 7.33 -0.91 10.60
N PRO A 85 6.92 -1.88 9.76
CA PRO A 85 7.55 -2.10 8.45
C PRO A 85 7.46 -0.88 7.51
N ILE A 86 6.47 -0.02 7.69
CA ILE A 86 6.30 1.18 6.86
C ILE A 86 7.39 2.22 7.10
N GLU A 87 7.99 2.25 8.30
CA GLU A 87 9.02 3.22 8.65
C GLU A 87 10.26 3.05 7.78
N ASN A 88 10.66 1.81 7.47
CA ASN A 88 11.78 1.53 6.57
C ASN A 88 11.54 2.11 5.17
N CYS A 89 10.32 1.97 4.64
CA CYS A 89 9.93 2.57 3.36
C CYS A 89 10.04 4.09 3.41
N PHE A 90 9.55 4.72 4.48
CA PHE A 90 9.62 6.17 4.65
C PHE A 90 11.04 6.68 4.87
N ILE A 91 11.92 5.94 5.52
CA ILE A 91 13.33 6.31 5.69
C ILE A 91 13.99 6.43 4.32
N VAL A 92 13.85 5.42 3.45
CA VAL A 92 14.41 5.45 2.09
C VAL A 92 13.81 6.59 1.27
N PHE A 93 12.50 6.80 1.37
CA PHE A 93 11.81 7.88 0.66
C PHE A 93 12.30 9.27 1.11
N LYS A 94 12.34 9.52 2.43
CA LYS A 94 12.84 10.77 3.01
C LYS A 94 14.29 11.03 2.60
N ALA A 95 15.15 10.01 2.59
CA ALA A 95 16.53 10.14 2.14
C ALA A 95 16.62 10.58 0.66
N LYS A 96 15.81 9.98 -0.22
CA LYS A 96 15.76 10.37 -1.63
C LYS A 96 15.28 11.81 -1.83
N ILE A 97 14.26 12.25 -1.09
CA ILE A 97 13.79 13.64 -1.14
C ILE A 97 14.91 14.58 -0.68
N LYS A 98 15.56 14.28 0.45
CA LYS A 98 16.64 15.12 0.98
C LYS A 98 17.77 15.28 -0.04
N ASN A 99 18.21 14.20 -0.68
CA ASN A 99 19.24 14.26 -1.72
C ASN A 99 18.78 15.07 -2.94
N PHE A 100 17.57 14.79 -3.43
CA PHE A 100 16.96 15.52 -4.56
C PHE A 100 16.88 17.03 -4.31
N LEU A 101 16.58 17.42 -3.06
CA LEU A 101 16.54 18.82 -2.64
C LEU A 101 17.96 19.36 -2.54
N ALA A 102 18.89 18.70 -1.84
CA ALA A 102 20.28 19.15 -1.70
C ALA A 102 20.96 19.40 -3.06
N ASP A 103 20.77 18.50 -4.02
CA ASP A 103 21.30 18.63 -5.39
C ASP A 103 20.74 19.87 -6.11
N ARG A 104 19.53 20.32 -5.76
CA ARG A 104 18.88 21.52 -6.33
C ARG A 104 19.05 22.78 -5.49
N THR A 105 19.34 22.65 -4.20
CA THR A 105 19.66 23.80 -3.34
C THR A 105 21.04 24.35 -3.68
N GLY A 106 21.94 23.54 -4.23
CA GLY A 106 23.20 24.00 -4.84
C GLY A 106 23.03 24.92 -6.07
N LEU A 107 21.80 25.11 -6.57
CA LEU A 107 21.44 26.07 -7.63
C LEU A 107 20.74 27.33 -7.08
N MET A 108 20.47 27.40 -5.77
CA MET A 108 19.75 28.52 -5.13
C MET A 108 20.66 29.45 -4.29
N PHE A 109 21.95 29.15 -4.19
CA PHE A 109 22.97 30.02 -3.58
C PHE A 109 24.15 30.22 -4.52
#